data_AF-A0A7V7X4A1-F1
#
_entry.id   AF-A0A7V7X4A1-F1
#
_cell.length_a   1.000
_cell.length_b   1.000
_cell.length_c   1.000
_cell.angle_alpha   90.00
_cell.angle_beta   90.00
_cell.angle_gamma   90.00
#
_symmetry.space_group_name_H-M   'P 1'
#
loop_
_entity.id
_entity.type
_entity.pdbx_description
1 polymer ?
#
loop_
_entity_poly.entity_id
_entity_poly.type
_entity_poly.pdbx_seq_one_letter_code
_entity_poly.pdbx_strand_id
1 'polypeptide(L)'
;MRTVFKLILIWCCWSQIASAATSSGVLKGDETWEGVVIITGDVTVPEGVTLRIRPNALIKFAANRDDQQGGYDINKCELIIEGMLRAEGQEKYEIRFTSINFSLPGQESTLNAQPQASDWYGIIFKKGNNDKSIVSYSVIEFAYDGITCINASPRIFRNRIEGNYWNGVLCDIMSAPKINSNRIMNNGYAGLNCKIGSSPSVSSNEISGNRYGILIQDVSQPVIGDMRLGENAGKNAIYGNLEFNLYNHTKNVIYAQRNDWGDNTNADQMIHDDDENRKFGLVVYTPVYRTGSISYSELQSLASATATSVPTEAENKAQKEELEDLKKKLAEKKEQTSKQLASASDITSKEEKEKLKEDQAKENERLKLLEAQIKQQEQIKIEQEKALAAQKRAEEIEKQKAAAAVTAEKKETTSTSAPSFIPTKMANELDNNPKPIQKVNPVMPDLPKKAKVNGTVSLRVLVGANGVPEEIYVSKKIGNKDFDQMINDEAIAAVKKWVFETGLSNGQPVKYWTVVTVLMK
;
A
#
# COMPACT_ATOMS: atom_id res chain seq x y z
N MET A 1 46.20 32.37 15.12
CA MET A 1 44.89 31.72 15.33
C MET A 1 43.83 32.80 15.31
N ARG A 2 42.80 32.87 14.46
CA ARG A 2 42.27 32.03 13.39
C ARG A 2 41.58 33.01 12.41
N THR A 3 41.90 32.91 11.12
CA THR A 3 41.21 33.63 10.05
C THR A 3 39.89 32.90 9.75
N VAL A 4 38.74 33.56 9.89
CA VAL A 4 37.44 32.97 9.59
C VAL A 4 37.06 33.33 8.15
N PHE A 5 37.21 32.36 7.24
CA PHE A 5 36.66 32.42 5.90
C PHE A 5 35.14 32.29 5.97
N LYS A 6 34.41 33.36 5.62
CA LYS A 6 32.96 33.27 5.33
C LYS A 6 32.80 32.74 3.90
N LEU A 7 32.51 31.45 3.77
CA LEU A 7 31.98 30.86 2.54
C LEU A 7 30.52 31.30 2.39
N ILE A 8 30.27 32.23 1.46
CA ILE A 8 28.93 32.53 0.97
C ILE A 8 28.61 31.43 -0.05
N LEU A 9 27.76 30.47 0.33
CA LEU A 9 27.14 29.52 -0.59
C LEU A 9 26.12 30.30 -1.44
N ILE A 10 26.54 30.73 -2.63
CA ILE A 10 25.65 31.24 -3.66
C ILE A 10 24.87 30.03 -4.19
N TRP A 11 23.63 29.89 -3.75
CA TRP A 11 22.67 28.97 -4.34
C TRP A 11 22.32 29.55 -5.73
N CYS A 12 22.99 29.06 -6.77
CA CYS A 12 22.61 29.34 -8.15
C CYS A 12 21.22 28.75 -8.38
N CYS A 13 20.18 29.55 -8.18
CA CYS A 13 18.84 29.28 -8.65
C CYS A 13 18.84 29.48 -10.17
N TRP A 14 19.31 28.48 -10.91
CA TRP A 14 19.01 28.40 -12.34
C TRP A 14 17.51 28.24 -12.46
N SER A 15 16.84 29.29 -12.91
CA SER A 15 15.46 29.23 -13.38
C SER A 15 15.44 28.30 -14.59
N GLN A 16 15.16 27.01 -14.35
CA GLN A 16 14.75 26.12 -15.42
C GLN A 16 13.43 26.67 -15.96
N ILE A 17 13.41 26.99 -17.24
CA ILE A 17 12.15 27.18 -17.97
C ILE A 17 11.40 25.86 -17.80
N ALA A 18 10.29 25.88 -17.08
CA ALA A 18 9.44 24.70 -16.95
C ALA A 18 8.93 24.36 -18.36
N SER A 19 9.49 23.30 -18.96
CA SER A 19 8.91 22.71 -20.15
C SER A 19 7.53 22.19 -19.76
N ALA A 20 6.54 22.38 -20.65
CA ALA A 20 5.24 21.74 -20.48
C ALA A 20 5.43 20.23 -20.32
N ALA A 21 4.67 19.64 -19.40
CA ALA A 21 4.74 18.21 -19.15
C ALA A 21 4.41 17.42 -20.44
N THR A 22 5.21 16.41 -20.73
CA THR A 22 4.96 15.47 -21.84
C THR A 22 3.63 14.75 -21.59
N SER A 23 2.64 14.99 -22.46
CA SER A 23 1.29 14.41 -22.35
C SER A 23 1.13 13.06 -23.04
N SER A 24 2.01 12.73 -24.00
CA SER A 24 2.15 11.42 -24.64
C SER A 24 3.50 11.31 -25.37
N GLY A 25 3.92 10.09 -25.69
CA GLY A 25 5.18 9.74 -26.33
C GLY A 25 6.36 9.56 -25.37
N VAL A 26 7.55 9.50 -25.96
CA VAL A 26 8.81 9.24 -25.26
C VAL A 26 9.40 10.56 -24.75
N LEU A 27 9.76 10.63 -23.47
CA LEU A 27 10.48 11.76 -22.89
C LEU A 27 11.80 11.99 -23.64
N LYS A 28 12.10 13.25 -23.97
CA LYS A 28 13.33 13.63 -24.69
C LYS A 28 14.54 13.84 -23.77
N GLY A 29 14.33 13.82 -22.46
CA GLY A 29 15.32 14.06 -21.43
C GLY A 29 14.67 14.09 -20.05
N ASP A 30 15.46 14.35 -19.01
CA ASP A 30 14.96 14.48 -17.64
C ASP A 30 13.85 15.52 -17.55
N GLU A 31 12.75 15.14 -16.90
CA GLU A 31 11.56 15.98 -16.80
C GLU A 31 11.04 16.02 -15.36
N THR A 32 10.41 17.14 -14.98
CA THR A 32 9.74 17.29 -13.68
C THR A 32 8.28 17.65 -13.90
N TRP A 33 7.39 16.84 -13.34
CA TRP A 33 5.95 17.06 -13.31
C TRP A 33 5.53 17.65 -11.97
N GLU A 34 4.68 18.67 -12.03
CA GLU A 34 4.12 19.36 -10.87
C GLU A 34 2.74 19.94 -11.21
N GLY A 35 1.93 20.23 -10.18
CA GLY A 35 0.57 20.72 -10.39
C GLY A 35 -0.32 19.68 -11.06
N VAL A 36 -1.17 20.12 -12.00
CA VAL A 36 -2.06 19.22 -12.75
C VAL A 36 -1.42 18.86 -14.08
N VAL A 37 -1.18 17.57 -14.31
CA VAL A 37 -0.66 17.03 -15.57
C VAL A 37 -1.71 16.14 -16.20
N ILE A 38 -2.02 16.37 -17.47
CA ILE A 38 -2.98 15.58 -18.24
C ILE A 38 -2.22 14.71 -19.24
N ILE A 39 -2.46 13.41 -19.17
CA ILE A 39 -1.86 12.39 -20.02
C ILE A 39 -2.92 11.94 -21.03
N THR A 40 -2.60 12.04 -22.32
CA THR A 40 -3.54 11.82 -23.44
C THR A 40 -3.23 10.56 -24.25
N GLY A 41 -2.06 9.98 -24.04
CA GLY A 41 -1.62 8.70 -24.56
C GLY A 41 -0.46 8.18 -23.73
N ASP A 42 0.19 7.12 -24.18
CA ASP A 42 1.29 6.53 -23.42
C ASP A 42 2.42 7.53 -23.20
N VAL A 43 2.98 7.55 -21.99
CA VAL A 43 4.21 8.27 -21.70
C VAL A 43 5.29 7.27 -21.37
N THR A 44 6.35 7.27 -22.16
CA THR A 44 7.53 6.42 -21.93
C THR A 44 8.68 7.26 -21.38
N VAL A 45 9.19 6.87 -20.21
CA VAL A 45 10.45 7.33 -19.64
C VAL A 45 11.55 6.38 -20.13
N PRO A 46 12.38 6.75 -21.13
CA PRO A 46 13.36 5.84 -21.71
C PRO A 46 14.56 5.62 -20.78
N GLU A 47 15.38 4.61 -21.08
CA GLU A 47 16.61 4.34 -20.32
C GLU A 47 17.54 5.56 -20.29
N GLY A 48 18.15 5.82 -19.13
CA GLY A 48 19.02 6.99 -18.91
C GLY A 48 18.28 8.29 -18.60
N VAL A 49 16.94 8.32 -18.73
CA VAL A 49 16.10 9.48 -18.40
C VAL A 49 15.42 9.29 -17.05
N THR A 50 15.28 10.39 -16.31
CA THR A 50 14.54 10.46 -15.05
C THR A 50 13.31 11.35 -15.15
N LEU A 51 12.14 10.78 -14.84
CA LEU A 51 10.93 11.54 -14.55
C LEU A 51 10.81 11.79 -13.04
N ARG A 52 10.69 13.05 -12.64
CA ARG A 52 10.44 13.47 -11.25
C ARG A 52 9.01 13.97 -11.12
N ILE A 53 8.30 13.54 -10.10
CA ILE A 53 6.95 14.03 -9.83
C ILE A 53 6.97 14.67 -8.45
N ARG A 54 6.64 15.97 -8.40
CA ARG A 54 6.65 16.76 -7.16
C ARG A 54 5.48 16.37 -6.25
N PRO A 55 5.62 16.52 -4.92
CA PRO A 55 4.51 16.39 -3.98
C PRO A 55 3.30 17.23 -4.41
N ASN A 56 2.09 16.77 -4.08
CA ASN A 56 0.82 17.40 -4.43
C ASN A 56 0.51 17.46 -5.95
N ALA A 57 1.27 16.78 -6.80
CA ALA A 57 0.94 16.67 -8.22
C ALA A 57 -0.32 15.80 -8.42
N LEU A 58 -1.16 16.20 -9.36
CA LEU A 58 -2.36 15.50 -9.79
C LEU A 58 -2.20 15.09 -11.25
N ILE A 59 -1.88 13.82 -11.46
CA ILE A 59 -1.65 13.22 -12.77
C ILE A 59 -2.95 12.55 -13.22
N LYS A 60 -3.51 13.04 -14.34
CA LYS A 60 -4.81 12.64 -14.86
C LYS A 60 -4.67 11.98 -16.23
N PHE A 61 -4.97 10.68 -16.29
CA PHE A 61 -4.95 9.92 -17.54
C PHE A 61 -6.31 10.01 -18.26
N ALA A 62 -6.28 10.23 -19.57
CA ALA A 62 -7.50 10.27 -20.38
C ALA A 62 -8.19 8.91 -20.37
N ALA A 63 -9.42 8.88 -19.84
CA ALA A 63 -10.16 7.64 -19.66
C ALA A 63 -10.48 6.95 -21.01
N ASN A 64 -10.14 5.67 -21.11
CA ASN A 64 -10.42 4.78 -22.25
C ASN A 64 -9.92 5.34 -23.58
N ARG A 65 -8.78 6.04 -23.54
CA ARG A 65 -8.10 6.55 -24.73
C ARG A 65 -6.60 6.35 -24.64
N ASP A 66 -6.01 6.24 -25.82
CA ASP A 66 -4.60 6.44 -26.09
C ASP A 66 -4.49 7.15 -27.45
N ASP A 67 -3.90 8.34 -27.48
CA ASP A 67 -3.71 9.12 -28.72
C ASP A 67 -2.65 8.53 -29.65
N GLN A 68 -1.85 7.57 -29.16
CA GLN A 68 -0.81 6.87 -29.92
C GLN A 68 -1.30 5.52 -30.47
N GLN A 69 -2.35 4.94 -29.87
CA GLN A 69 -2.85 3.59 -30.14
C GLN A 69 -1.73 2.53 -30.10
N GLY A 70 -0.87 2.65 -29.10
CA GLY A 70 0.38 1.92 -28.93
C GLY A 70 0.42 1.12 -27.64
N GLY A 71 1.62 0.98 -27.08
CA GLY A 71 1.75 0.50 -25.70
C GLY A 71 1.39 -0.95 -25.43
N TYR A 72 0.97 -1.20 -24.21
CA TYR A 72 0.52 -2.49 -23.71
C TYR A 72 -0.98 -2.72 -24.01
N ASP A 73 -1.76 -1.65 -24.03
CA ASP A 73 -3.17 -1.57 -24.39
C ASP A 73 -3.40 -0.39 -25.35
N ILE A 74 -3.79 -0.72 -26.58
CA ILE A 74 -4.01 0.24 -27.66
C ILE A 74 -5.13 1.27 -27.40
N ASN A 75 -5.89 1.14 -26.30
CA ASN A 75 -7.02 2.01 -25.97
C ASN A 75 -6.86 2.72 -24.62
N LYS A 76 -5.72 2.60 -23.90
CA LYS A 76 -5.58 3.18 -22.56
C LYS A 76 -4.20 3.77 -22.35
N CYS A 77 -4.14 4.99 -21.83
CA CYS A 77 -2.88 5.63 -21.48
C CYS A 77 -2.10 4.82 -20.45
N GLU A 78 -0.79 4.75 -20.66
CA GLU A 78 0.16 4.11 -19.75
C GLU A 78 1.28 5.07 -19.33
N LEU A 79 1.78 4.89 -18.10
CA LEU A 79 3.06 5.46 -17.71
C LEU A 79 4.12 4.36 -17.71
N ILE A 80 4.89 4.27 -18.79
CA ILE A 80 5.89 3.23 -19.03
C ILE A 80 7.27 3.72 -18.56
N ILE A 81 7.85 3.03 -17.60
CA ILE A 81 9.15 3.36 -16.99
C ILE A 81 10.20 2.35 -17.42
N GLU A 82 11.01 2.72 -18.42
CA GLU A 82 12.23 2.01 -18.79
C GLU A 82 13.49 2.64 -18.18
N GLY A 83 13.43 3.94 -17.86
CA GLY A 83 14.44 4.69 -17.11
C GLY A 83 14.14 4.73 -15.60
N MET A 84 14.14 5.93 -15.03
CA MET A 84 13.91 6.14 -13.60
C MET A 84 12.66 6.99 -13.32
N LEU A 85 11.81 6.52 -12.40
CA LEU A 85 10.71 7.31 -11.84
C LEU A 85 11.03 7.70 -10.40
N ARG A 86 10.85 8.99 -10.10
CA ARG A 86 10.98 9.57 -8.75
C ARG A 86 9.67 10.28 -8.39
N ALA A 87 8.69 9.48 -7.99
CA ALA A 87 7.41 9.94 -7.45
C ALA A 87 7.50 9.91 -5.92
N GLU A 88 7.96 11.03 -5.34
CA GLU A 88 8.25 11.16 -3.91
C GLU A 88 7.33 12.20 -3.31
N GLY A 89 6.08 11.80 -3.02
CA GLY A 89 5.11 12.64 -2.32
C GLY A 89 5.47 12.83 -0.84
N GLN A 90 4.55 13.44 -0.09
CA GLN A 90 4.67 13.60 1.36
C GLN A 90 3.36 13.22 2.05
N GLU A 91 3.39 12.89 3.34
CA GLU A 91 2.23 12.42 4.11
C GLU A 91 0.98 13.31 3.99
N LYS A 92 1.16 14.63 3.85
CA LYS A 92 0.07 15.59 3.65
C LYS A 92 -0.09 16.09 2.22
N TYR A 93 0.86 15.77 1.35
CA TYR A 93 0.95 16.26 -0.02
C TYR A 93 1.20 15.06 -0.94
N GLU A 94 0.25 14.13 -0.92
CA GLU A 94 0.32 12.92 -1.71
C GLU A 94 0.30 13.26 -3.21
N ILE A 95 1.02 12.47 -4.01
CA ILE A 95 0.87 12.51 -5.47
C ILE A 95 -0.37 11.69 -5.83
N ARG A 96 -1.26 12.19 -6.67
CA ARG A 96 -2.44 11.43 -7.10
C ARG A 96 -2.35 11.07 -8.57
N PHE A 97 -2.38 9.77 -8.86
CA PHE A 97 -2.55 9.20 -10.19
C PHE A 97 -4.00 8.71 -10.32
N THR A 98 -4.74 9.29 -11.24
CA THR A 98 -6.19 9.05 -11.40
C THR A 98 -6.60 9.28 -12.85
N SER A 99 -7.86 9.04 -13.20
CA SER A 99 -8.37 9.30 -14.55
C SER A 99 -9.10 10.64 -14.66
N ILE A 100 -9.28 11.10 -15.90
CA ILE A 100 -10.22 12.17 -16.25
C ILE A 100 -11.00 11.76 -17.49
N ASN A 101 -12.31 11.99 -17.44
CA ASN A 101 -13.14 11.84 -18.63
C ASN A 101 -12.81 12.93 -19.65
N PHE A 102 -12.48 12.50 -20.86
CA PHE A 102 -12.03 13.37 -21.94
C PHE A 102 -13.03 13.34 -23.11
N SER A 103 -13.63 14.49 -23.41
CA SER A 103 -14.53 14.65 -24.55
C SER A 103 -13.82 15.40 -25.68
N LEU A 104 -13.79 14.80 -26.88
CA LEU A 104 -13.28 15.45 -28.07
C LEU A 104 -14.25 16.55 -28.56
N PRO A 105 -13.77 17.57 -29.28
CA PRO A 105 -14.64 18.51 -29.98
C PRO A 105 -15.65 17.75 -30.87
N GLY A 106 -16.95 17.98 -30.64
CA GLY A 106 -18.03 17.32 -31.39
C GLY A 106 -18.58 16.02 -30.78
N GLN A 107 -18.05 15.55 -29.64
CA GLN A 107 -18.69 14.49 -28.84
C GLN A 107 -19.47 15.07 -27.65
N GLU A 108 -20.52 14.37 -27.21
CA GLU A 108 -21.24 14.75 -25.99
C GLU A 108 -20.28 14.83 -24.80
N SER A 109 -20.46 15.88 -24.00
CA SER A 109 -19.60 16.14 -22.86
C SER A 109 -19.83 15.08 -21.78
N THR A 110 -18.82 14.25 -21.56
CA THR A 110 -18.70 13.32 -20.43
C THR A 110 -17.83 13.89 -19.32
N LEU A 111 -17.47 15.19 -19.37
CA LEU A 111 -16.51 15.85 -18.47
C LEU A 111 -16.89 15.77 -16.97
N ASN A 112 -18.18 15.52 -16.67
CA ASN A 112 -18.70 15.38 -15.31
C ASN A 112 -18.76 13.93 -14.82
N ALA A 113 -18.46 12.96 -15.67
CA ALA A 113 -18.41 11.56 -15.25
C ALA A 113 -17.25 11.37 -14.26
N GLN A 114 -17.53 10.67 -13.17
CA GLN A 114 -16.54 10.35 -12.15
C GLN A 114 -15.53 9.33 -12.71
N PRO A 115 -14.28 9.34 -12.23
CA PRO A 115 -13.31 8.28 -12.51
C PRO A 115 -13.89 6.87 -12.26
N GLN A 116 -13.57 5.93 -13.14
CA GLN A 116 -13.97 4.53 -13.07
C GLN A 116 -12.77 3.60 -13.15
N ALA A 117 -12.84 2.47 -12.43
CA ALA A 117 -11.84 1.43 -12.54
C ALA A 117 -11.66 0.97 -13.99
N SER A 118 -10.41 0.76 -14.43
CA SER A 118 -10.04 0.46 -15.82
C SER A 118 -10.09 1.66 -16.78
N ASP A 119 -10.19 2.89 -16.31
CA ASP A 119 -10.14 4.07 -17.19
C ASP A 119 -8.78 4.24 -17.85
N TRP A 120 -7.70 3.92 -17.16
CA TRP A 120 -6.32 3.97 -17.67
C TRP A 120 -5.61 2.67 -17.31
N TYR A 121 -4.49 2.35 -17.96
CA TYR A 121 -3.92 1.03 -17.79
C TYR A 121 -3.19 0.88 -16.45
N GLY A 122 -2.21 1.76 -16.17
CA GLY A 122 -1.41 1.70 -14.96
C GLY A 122 -0.02 2.31 -15.10
N ILE A 123 0.77 2.19 -14.03
CA ILE A 123 2.21 2.52 -14.03
C ILE A 123 3.00 1.23 -14.28
N ILE A 124 3.77 1.18 -15.37
CA ILE A 124 4.45 -0.04 -15.82
C ILE A 124 5.96 0.15 -15.73
N PHE A 125 6.62 -0.54 -14.81
CA PHE A 125 8.08 -0.62 -14.73
C PHE A 125 8.60 -1.78 -15.57
N LYS A 126 9.61 -1.54 -16.42
CA LYS A 126 10.22 -2.56 -17.29
C LYS A 126 11.76 -2.49 -17.25
N LYS A 127 12.41 -3.58 -17.67
CA LYS A 127 13.84 -3.66 -18.06
C LYS A 127 14.90 -3.50 -16.94
N GLY A 128 14.65 -3.96 -15.72
CA GLY A 128 15.67 -4.34 -14.72
C GLY A 128 16.51 -3.24 -14.08
N ASN A 129 16.74 -2.11 -14.76
CA ASN A 129 17.63 -1.01 -14.37
C ASN A 129 16.89 0.12 -13.63
N ASN A 130 15.78 -0.21 -12.96
CA ASN A 130 14.90 0.75 -12.28
C ASN A 130 14.81 0.51 -10.76
N ASP A 131 15.78 -0.21 -10.18
CA ASP A 131 15.92 -0.45 -8.73
C ASP A 131 16.01 0.82 -7.87
N LYS A 132 16.44 1.92 -8.50
CA LYS A 132 16.50 3.27 -7.92
C LYS A 132 15.20 4.06 -8.09
N SER A 133 14.21 3.53 -8.79
CA SER A 133 12.90 4.17 -8.90
C SER A 133 12.16 4.10 -7.58
N ILE A 134 11.44 5.18 -7.27
CA ILE A 134 10.69 5.34 -6.04
C ILE A 134 9.27 5.78 -6.39
N VAL A 135 8.30 5.08 -5.79
CA VAL A 135 6.91 5.50 -5.69
C VAL A 135 6.56 5.53 -4.21
N SER A 136 6.34 6.72 -3.67
CA SER A 136 6.00 6.89 -2.26
C SER A 136 5.05 8.04 -2.01
N TYR A 137 4.25 7.92 -0.95
CA TYR A 137 3.21 8.90 -0.59
C TYR A 137 2.36 9.27 -1.81
N SER A 138 1.89 8.25 -2.51
CA SER A 138 1.05 8.38 -3.70
C SER A 138 -0.28 7.67 -3.50
N VAL A 139 -1.33 8.22 -4.11
CA VAL A 139 -2.62 7.57 -4.32
C VAL A 139 -2.71 7.13 -5.77
N ILE A 140 -2.94 5.85 -6.01
CA ILE A 140 -3.04 5.25 -7.34
C ILE A 140 -4.38 4.54 -7.43
N GLU A 141 -5.26 5.08 -8.26
CA GLU A 141 -6.67 4.71 -8.31
C GLU A 141 -7.21 4.68 -9.74
N PHE A 142 -8.27 3.89 -9.93
CA PHE A 142 -9.04 3.78 -11.17
C PHE A 142 -8.27 3.25 -12.39
N ALA A 143 -7.10 2.64 -12.17
CA ALA A 143 -6.35 1.97 -13.22
C ALA A 143 -6.93 0.57 -13.53
N TYR A 144 -6.45 -0.08 -14.59
CA TYR A 144 -6.63 -1.51 -14.80
C TYR A 144 -5.80 -2.27 -13.75
N ASP A 145 -4.47 -2.07 -13.77
CA ASP A 145 -3.54 -2.47 -12.72
C ASP A 145 -2.90 -1.21 -12.13
N GLY A 146 -2.82 -1.09 -10.81
CA GLY A 146 -2.24 0.11 -10.18
C GLY A 146 -0.76 0.29 -10.54
N ILE A 147 0.07 -0.69 -10.19
CA ILE A 147 1.50 -0.75 -10.55
C ILE A 147 1.85 -2.14 -11.08
N THR A 148 2.49 -2.19 -12.24
CA THR A 148 2.98 -3.41 -12.87
C THR A 148 4.51 -3.37 -12.95
N CYS A 149 5.18 -4.41 -12.44
CA CYS A 149 6.62 -4.59 -12.50
C CYS A 149 6.93 -5.78 -13.41
N ILE A 150 7.60 -5.56 -14.54
CA ILE A 150 7.99 -6.60 -15.50
C ILE A 150 9.51 -6.65 -15.54
N ASN A 151 10.12 -7.68 -14.95
CA ASN A 151 11.57 -7.76 -14.79
C ASN A 151 12.13 -6.46 -14.21
N ALA A 152 11.51 -5.97 -13.14
CA ALA A 152 11.75 -4.65 -12.56
C ALA A 152 11.73 -4.73 -11.04
N SER A 153 12.45 -3.84 -10.35
CA SER A 153 12.60 -3.89 -8.88
C SER A 153 12.47 -2.53 -8.19
N PRO A 154 11.44 -1.72 -8.49
CA PRO A 154 11.27 -0.40 -7.85
C PRO A 154 11.02 -0.51 -6.33
N ARG A 155 11.14 0.63 -5.66
CA ARG A 155 10.75 0.79 -4.24
C ARG A 155 9.36 1.42 -4.17
N ILE A 156 8.40 0.67 -3.66
CA ILE A 156 6.99 1.06 -3.56
C ILE A 156 6.63 1.10 -2.07
N PHE A 157 6.52 2.29 -1.50
CA PHE A 157 6.24 2.40 -0.06
C PHE A 157 5.39 3.59 0.36
N ARG A 158 4.59 3.44 1.42
CA ARG A 158 3.71 4.51 1.94
C ARG A 158 2.73 5.05 0.91
N ASN A 159 2.21 4.18 0.05
CA ASN A 159 1.19 4.53 -0.93
C ASN A 159 -0.20 4.00 -0.52
N ARG A 160 -1.22 4.59 -1.13
CA ARG A 160 -2.58 4.03 -1.21
C ARG A 160 -2.80 3.55 -2.64
N ILE A 161 -3.01 2.25 -2.81
CA ILE A 161 -3.22 1.61 -4.10
C ILE A 161 -4.57 0.92 -4.05
N GLU A 162 -5.58 1.61 -4.57
CA GLU A 162 -6.98 1.28 -4.29
C GLU A 162 -7.92 1.52 -5.44
N GLY A 163 -9.03 0.76 -5.49
CA GLY A 163 -10.07 0.96 -6.50
C GLY A 163 -9.63 0.69 -7.93
N ASN A 164 -8.56 -0.10 -8.13
CA ASN A 164 -8.12 -0.53 -9.45
C ASN A 164 -8.93 -1.76 -9.89
N TYR A 165 -9.15 -1.91 -11.19
CA TYR A 165 -10.04 -2.93 -11.74
C TYR A 165 -9.55 -4.35 -11.48
N TRP A 166 -8.25 -4.56 -11.55
CA TRP A 166 -7.63 -5.87 -11.46
C TRP A 166 -6.67 -5.95 -10.28
N ASN A 167 -5.36 -5.74 -10.45
CA ASN A 167 -4.40 -5.81 -9.34
C ASN A 167 -4.10 -4.43 -8.75
N GLY A 168 -3.83 -4.38 -7.44
CA GLY A 168 -3.13 -3.24 -6.86
C GLY A 168 -1.68 -3.18 -7.35
N VAL A 169 -0.92 -4.24 -7.10
CA VAL A 169 0.44 -4.41 -7.60
C VAL A 169 0.59 -5.77 -8.30
N LEU A 170 1.02 -5.75 -9.56
CA LEU A 170 1.40 -6.93 -10.33
C LEU A 170 2.92 -7.03 -10.42
N CYS A 171 3.48 -8.09 -9.84
CA CYS A 171 4.88 -8.50 -9.98
C CYS A 171 4.95 -9.60 -11.04
N ASP A 172 5.49 -9.28 -12.21
CA ASP A 172 5.59 -10.17 -13.36
C ASP A 172 7.04 -10.33 -13.84
N ILE A 173 7.32 -11.46 -14.47
CA ILE A 173 8.62 -11.84 -15.06
C ILE A 173 9.81 -11.48 -14.16
N MET A 174 10.18 -12.35 -13.22
CA MET A 174 11.40 -12.20 -12.41
C MET A 174 11.55 -10.84 -11.69
N SER A 175 10.43 -10.19 -11.36
CA SER A 175 10.44 -8.91 -10.65
C SER A 175 10.71 -9.09 -9.15
N ALA A 176 11.45 -8.16 -8.54
CA ALA A 176 11.77 -8.19 -7.11
C ALA A 176 11.63 -6.82 -6.44
N PRO A 177 10.48 -6.12 -6.59
CA PRO A 177 10.27 -4.83 -5.94
C PRO A 177 10.27 -4.94 -4.42
N LYS A 178 10.60 -3.83 -3.76
CA LYS A 178 10.44 -3.67 -2.32
C LYS A 178 9.11 -2.98 -2.06
N ILE A 179 8.16 -3.70 -1.47
CA ILE A 179 6.79 -3.27 -1.23
C ILE A 179 6.59 -3.19 0.28
N ASN A 180 6.60 -1.98 0.83
CA ASN A 180 6.44 -1.82 2.27
C ASN A 180 5.58 -0.64 2.71
N SER A 181 4.88 -0.80 3.84
CA SER A 181 4.10 0.31 4.43
C SER A 181 3.03 0.88 3.50
N ASN A 182 2.52 0.11 2.54
CA ASN A 182 1.43 0.53 1.65
C ASN A 182 0.07 0.08 2.21
N ARG A 183 -0.97 0.79 1.80
CA ARG A 183 -2.37 0.37 1.88
C ARG A 183 -2.81 -0.10 0.48
N ILE A 184 -3.04 -1.39 0.32
CA ILE A 184 -3.40 -2.00 -0.97
C ILE A 184 -4.79 -2.62 -0.82
N MET A 185 -5.81 -1.86 -1.19
CA MET A 185 -7.19 -2.19 -0.79
C MET A 185 -8.22 -2.02 -1.89
N ASN A 186 -9.29 -2.81 -1.82
CA ASN A 186 -10.46 -2.66 -2.71
C ASN A 186 -10.09 -2.70 -4.21
N ASN A 187 -9.10 -3.53 -4.58
CA ASN A 187 -8.80 -3.82 -5.99
C ASN A 187 -9.60 -5.05 -6.42
N GLY A 188 -10.10 -5.06 -7.66
CA GLY A 188 -11.10 -6.04 -8.10
C GLY A 188 -10.61 -7.50 -8.14
N TYR A 189 -9.30 -7.73 -8.23
CA TYR A 189 -8.68 -9.05 -8.25
C TYR A 189 -7.72 -9.26 -7.08
N ALA A 190 -6.43 -8.93 -7.20
CA ALA A 190 -5.47 -9.16 -6.13
C ALA A 190 -4.92 -7.86 -5.56
N GLY A 191 -4.65 -7.81 -4.26
CA GLY A 191 -3.84 -6.74 -3.70
C GLY A 191 -2.43 -6.79 -4.27
N LEU A 192 -1.77 -7.94 -4.11
CA LEU A 192 -0.47 -8.24 -4.71
C LEU A 192 -0.53 -9.55 -5.49
N ASN A 193 -0.11 -9.54 -6.75
CA ASN A 193 -0.04 -10.72 -7.61
C ASN A 193 1.39 -10.99 -8.05
N CYS A 194 1.93 -12.16 -7.74
CA CYS A 194 3.30 -12.55 -8.08
C CYS A 194 3.28 -13.67 -9.12
N LYS A 195 3.89 -13.43 -10.28
CA LYS A 195 3.92 -14.36 -11.41
C LYS A 195 5.32 -14.53 -11.98
N ILE A 196 5.51 -15.62 -12.74
CA ILE A 196 6.69 -15.90 -13.57
C ILE A 196 8.01 -15.68 -12.80
N GLY A 197 8.17 -16.33 -11.64
CA GLY A 197 9.42 -16.33 -10.87
C GLY A 197 9.71 -15.02 -10.13
N SER A 198 8.71 -14.17 -9.92
CA SER A 198 8.87 -12.94 -9.16
C SER A 198 9.07 -13.21 -7.66
N SER A 199 9.87 -12.37 -7.00
CA SER A 199 10.28 -12.51 -5.60
C SER A 199 10.29 -11.16 -4.84
N PRO A 200 9.16 -10.44 -4.80
CA PRO A 200 9.10 -9.17 -4.08
C PRO A 200 9.33 -9.34 -2.58
N SER A 201 9.89 -8.31 -1.94
CA SER A 201 9.96 -8.20 -0.48
C SER A 201 8.75 -7.44 0.02
N VAL A 202 7.93 -8.07 0.87
CA VAL A 202 6.62 -7.58 1.29
C VAL A 202 6.59 -7.43 2.80
N SER A 203 6.52 -6.19 3.30
CA SER A 203 6.54 -5.95 4.75
C SER A 203 5.71 -4.74 5.19
N SER A 204 5.11 -4.81 6.38
CA SER A 204 4.36 -3.70 6.98
C SER A 204 3.23 -3.13 6.12
N ASN A 205 2.69 -3.88 5.16
CA ASN A 205 1.58 -3.43 4.32
C ASN A 205 0.24 -3.77 4.97
N GLU A 206 -0.79 -2.99 4.65
CA GLU A 206 -2.19 -3.32 4.92
C GLU A 206 -2.85 -3.73 3.60
N ILE A 207 -3.33 -4.97 3.51
CA ILE A 207 -3.87 -5.58 2.29
C ILE A 207 -5.26 -6.16 2.60
N SER A 208 -6.31 -5.44 2.19
CA SER A 208 -7.70 -5.78 2.56
C SER A 208 -8.72 -5.42 1.48
N GLY A 209 -9.90 -6.05 1.51
CA GLY A 209 -10.99 -5.72 0.57
C GLY A 209 -10.73 -6.09 -0.89
N ASN A 210 -9.67 -6.85 -1.19
CA ASN A 210 -9.42 -7.38 -2.53
C ASN A 210 -10.08 -8.76 -2.68
N ARG A 211 -10.20 -9.31 -3.89
CA ARG A 211 -10.63 -10.72 -4.04
C ARG A 211 -9.61 -11.67 -3.43
N TYR A 212 -8.34 -11.50 -3.78
CA TYR A 212 -7.21 -12.15 -3.12
C TYR A 212 -6.30 -11.09 -2.46
N GLY A 213 -5.87 -11.29 -1.22
CA GLY A 213 -4.89 -10.40 -0.59
C GLY A 213 -3.56 -10.47 -1.33
N ILE A 214 -2.91 -11.63 -1.26
CA ILE A 214 -1.71 -11.95 -2.03
C ILE A 214 -1.93 -13.25 -2.82
N LEU A 215 -1.73 -13.19 -4.13
CA LEU A 215 -1.78 -14.34 -5.04
C LEU A 215 -0.37 -14.65 -5.56
N ILE A 216 0.05 -15.90 -5.45
CA ILE A 216 1.38 -16.35 -5.85
C ILE A 216 1.23 -17.45 -6.90
N GLN A 217 1.85 -17.28 -8.06
CA GLN A 217 1.67 -18.17 -9.21
C GLN A 217 3.01 -18.58 -9.81
N ASP A 218 2.95 -19.60 -10.68
CA ASP A 218 4.08 -20.17 -11.39
C ASP A 218 5.17 -20.66 -10.42
N VAL A 219 6.40 -20.15 -10.59
CA VAL A 219 7.56 -20.46 -9.75
C VAL A 219 7.93 -19.31 -8.81
N SER A 220 7.01 -18.36 -8.59
CA SER A 220 7.25 -17.16 -7.77
C SER A 220 7.45 -17.51 -6.29
N GLN A 221 8.25 -16.69 -5.59
CA GLN A 221 8.61 -16.88 -4.18
C GLN A 221 8.78 -15.52 -3.48
N PRO A 222 7.67 -14.81 -3.21
CA PRO A 222 7.72 -13.54 -2.46
C PRO A 222 8.18 -13.77 -1.01
N VAL A 223 8.91 -12.80 -0.48
CA VAL A 223 9.29 -12.75 0.95
C VAL A 223 8.20 -12.00 1.71
N ILE A 224 7.20 -12.74 2.19
CA ILE A 224 6.01 -12.20 2.89
C ILE A 224 6.19 -12.28 4.41
N GLY A 225 7.05 -13.19 4.89
CA GLY A 225 7.34 -13.32 6.31
C GLY A 225 8.21 -14.53 6.61
N ASP A 226 9.45 -14.32 7.02
CA ASP A 226 10.38 -15.41 7.31
C ASP A 226 11.20 -15.04 8.55
N MET A 227 11.01 -15.79 9.64
CA MET A 227 11.72 -15.54 10.89
C MET A 227 13.24 -15.72 10.76
N ARG A 228 13.71 -16.47 9.75
CA ARG A 228 15.14 -16.68 9.50
C ARG A 228 15.81 -15.43 8.92
N LEU A 229 15.03 -14.50 8.36
CA LEU A 229 15.52 -13.26 7.73
C LEU A 229 15.53 -12.06 8.70
N GLY A 230 15.25 -12.27 9.98
CA GLY A 230 15.33 -11.24 11.02
C GLY A 230 14.10 -10.32 11.12
N GLU A 231 14.24 -9.20 11.83
CA GLU A 231 13.09 -8.39 12.28
C GLU A 231 12.29 -7.70 11.16
N ASN A 232 12.84 -7.60 9.96
CA ASN A 232 12.30 -6.80 8.85
C ASN A 232 11.36 -7.56 7.90
N ALA A 233 11.22 -8.88 8.03
CA ALA A 233 10.28 -9.67 7.21
C ALA A 233 8.89 -9.77 7.89
N GLY A 234 7.83 -9.59 7.11
CA GLY A 234 6.45 -9.65 7.58
C GLY A 234 5.92 -8.33 8.13
N LYS A 235 5.18 -8.39 9.24
CA LYS A 235 4.40 -7.32 9.87
C LYS A 235 3.29 -6.77 8.97
N ASN A 236 2.88 -7.51 7.95
CA ASN A 236 1.75 -7.14 7.10
C ASN A 236 0.44 -7.44 7.86
N ALA A 237 -0.57 -6.59 7.67
CA ALA A 237 -1.95 -6.87 8.02
C ALA A 237 -2.69 -7.29 6.76
N ILE A 238 -3.04 -8.58 6.65
CA ILE A 238 -3.66 -9.17 5.46
C ILE A 238 -4.97 -9.81 5.90
N TYR A 239 -6.08 -9.09 5.70
CA TYR A 239 -7.37 -9.47 6.28
C TYR A 239 -8.53 -8.94 5.43
N GLY A 240 -9.73 -9.51 5.61
CA GLY A 240 -10.95 -9.00 4.97
C GLY A 240 -10.92 -9.03 3.44
N ASN A 241 -10.14 -9.93 2.84
CA ASN A 241 -10.18 -10.21 1.41
C ASN A 241 -11.31 -11.21 1.12
N LEU A 242 -11.92 -11.15 -0.07
CA LEU A 242 -13.19 -11.84 -0.36
C LEU A 242 -13.05 -13.36 -0.43
N GLU A 243 -12.01 -13.87 -1.08
CA GLU A 243 -11.76 -15.31 -1.19
C GLU A 243 -10.65 -15.75 -0.25
N PHE A 244 -9.42 -15.24 -0.43
CA PHE A 244 -8.28 -15.62 0.41
C PHE A 244 -7.42 -14.40 0.74
N ASN A 245 -6.87 -14.38 1.95
CA ASN A 245 -5.81 -13.46 2.34
C ASN A 245 -4.49 -13.82 1.64
N LEU A 246 -4.18 -15.11 1.52
CA LEU A 246 -3.03 -15.60 0.78
C LEU A 246 -3.43 -16.84 -0.04
N TYR A 247 -3.15 -16.82 -1.34
CA TYR A 247 -3.30 -17.98 -2.20
C TYR A 247 -1.94 -18.36 -2.77
N ASN A 248 -1.39 -19.48 -2.29
CA ASN A 248 -0.22 -20.10 -2.89
C ASN A 248 -0.62 -21.04 -4.04
N HIS A 249 -0.65 -20.52 -5.26
CA HIS A 249 -0.85 -21.29 -6.50
C HIS A 249 0.48 -21.78 -7.10
N THR A 250 1.45 -22.09 -6.24
CA THR A 250 2.77 -22.64 -6.62
C THR A 250 3.03 -23.95 -5.90
N LYS A 251 4.11 -24.66 -6.27
CA LYS A 251 4.61 -25.84 -5.51
C LYS A 251 5.60 -25.47 -4.41
N ASN A 252 5.96 -24.20 -4.31
CA ASN A 252 6.99 -23.74 -3.38
C ASN A 252 6.41 -23.61 -1.98
N VAL A 253 7.23 -23.88 -0.97
CA VAL A 253 6.89 -23.51 0.41
C VAL A 253 7.01 -22.00 0.54
N ILE A 254 5.95 -21.35 1.00
CA ILE A 254 5.90 -19.90 1.19
C ILE A 254 5.95 -19.61 2.69
N TYR A 255 6.95 -18.83 3.09
CA TYR A 255 7.05 -18.34 4.45
C TYR A 255 6.29 -17.01 4.53
N ALA A 256 5.25 -16.99 5.38
CA ALA A 256 4.37 -15.84 5.62
C ALA A 256 4.19 -15.58 7.13
N GLN A 257 5.22 -15.89 7.92
CA GLN A 257 5.24 -15.71 9.36
C GLN A 257 5.25 -14.23 9.75
N ARG A 258 4.88 -13.92 10.99
CA ARG A 258 4.87 -12.56 11.56
C ARG A 258 3.94 -11.62 10.79
N ASN A 259 2.83 -12.12 10.25
CA ASN A 259 1.76 -11.30 9.69
C ASN A 259 0.51 -11.37 10.57
N ASP A 260 -0.28 -10.31 10.55
CA ASP A 260 -1.60 -10.24 11.15
C ASP A 260 -2.64 -10.64 10.10
N TRP A 261 -3.36 -11.74 10.34
CA TRP A 261 -4.32 -12.31 9.39
C TRP A 261 -5.77 -11.88 9.67
N GLY A 262 -5.97 -10.93 10.60
CA GLY A 262 -7.29 -10.53 11.09
C GLY A 262 -7.78 -11.50 12.17
N ASP A 263 -8.53 -12.53 11.79
CA ASP A 263 -8.84 -13.63 12.73
C ASP A 263 -7.67 -14.62 12.78
N ASN A 264 -6.66 -14.25 13.57
CA ASN A 264 -5.47 -15.06 13.78
C ASN A 264 -5.75 -16.44 14.40
N THR A 265 -6.96 -16.70 14.92
CA THR A 265 -7.36 -18.01 15.44
C THR A 265 -7.74 -18.96 14.30
N ASN A 266 -8.28 -18.42 13.20
CA ASN A 266 -8.77 -19.16 12.04
C ASN A 266 -8.09 -18.73 10.74
N ALA A 267 -6.88 -18.15 10.82
CA ALA A 267 -6.14 -17.62 9.67
C ALA A 267 -6.04 -18.61 8.51
N ASP A 268 -5.85 -19.89 8.85
CA ASP A 268 -5.87 -21.06 7.98
C ASP A 268 -7.01 -21.04 6.95
N GLN A 269 -8.23 -20.68 7.35
CA GLN A 269 -9.41 -20.70 6.46
C GLN A 269 -9.33 -19.68 5.32
N MET A 270 -8.48 -18.66 5.48
CA MET A 270 -8.26 -17.60 4.51
C MET A 270 -6.90 -17.74 3.82
N ILE A 271 -6.21 -18.87 4.01
CA ILE A 271 -4.98 -19.23 3.33
C ILE A 271 -5.32 -20.43 2.44
N HIS A 272 -4.94 -20.39 1.17
CA HIS A 272 -5.13 -21.51 0.26
C HIS A 272 -3.77 -22.12 -0.08
N ASP A 273 -3.51 -23.34 0.38
CA ASP A 273 -2.21 -24.00 0.23
C ASP A 273 -2.28 -25.53 -0.04
N ASP A 274 -1.37 -26.33 0.53
CA ASP A 274 -1.25 -27.76 0.29
C ASP A 274 -2.30 -28.61 1.01
N ASP A 275 -2.93 -28.09 2.06
CA ASP A 275 -3.97 -28.81 2.80
C ASP A 275 -5.34 -28.76 2.09
N GLU A 276 -5.69 -27.66 1.42
CA GLU A 276 -6.83 -27.60 0.48
C GLU A 276 -6.53 -28.39 -0.80
N ASN A 277 -5.30 -28.26 -1.33
CA ASN A 277 -4.92 -28.90 -2.57
C ASN A 277 -3.44 -29.29 -2.58
N ARG A 278 -3.18 -30.59 -2.37
CA ARG A 278 -1.84 -31.21 -2.33
C ARG A 278 -0.95 -30.97 -3.56
N LYS A 279 -1.46 -30.38 -4.64
CA LYS A 279 -0.64 -29.96 -5.79
C LYS A 279 0.11 -28.65 -5.52
N PHE A 280 -0.30 -27.89 -4.52
CA PHE A 280 0.32 -26.63 -4.12
C PHE A 280 1.28 -26.85 -2.95
N GLY A 281 2.12 -25.85 -2.70
CA GLY A 281 3.09 -25.86 -1.62
C GLY A 281 2.51 -25.27 -0.34
N LEU A 282 3.09 -25.68 0.79
CA LEU A 282 2.70 -25.22 2.13
C LEU A 282 2.93 -23.72 2.33
N VAL A 283 2.00 -23.06 3.02
CA VAL A 283 2.21 -21.74 3.61
C VAL A 283 2.56 -21.89 5.10
N VAL A 284 3.74 -21.42 5.47
CA VAL A 284 4.16 -21.32 6.87
C VAL A 284 3.80 -19.93 7.39
N TYR A 285 2.63 -19.78 7.98
CA TYR A 285 2.12 -18.47 8.46
C TYR A 285 2.27 -18.20 9.96
N THR A 286 2.65 -19.22 10.75
CA THR A 286 2.88 -19.10 12.20
C THR A 286 4.36 -18.94 12.54
N PRO A 287 4.72 -18.14 13.56
CA PRO A 287 3.84 -17.39 14.45
C PRO A 287 3.20 -16.19 13.75
N VAL A 288 1.98 -15.85 14.15
CA VAL A 288 1.26 -14.66 13.68
C VAL A 288 1.76 -13.41 14.41
N TYR A 289 1.66 -12.25 13.77
CA TYR A 289 1.89 -10.96 14.42
C TYR A 289 0.57 -10.43 14.97
N ARG A 290 0.51 -10.13 16.27
CA ARG A 290 -0.66 -9.53 16.91
C ARG A 290 -0.43 -8.03 17.05
N THR A 291 -1.29 -7.24 16.44
CA THR A 291 -1.36 -5.80 16.65
C THR A 291 -1.82 -5.52 18.10
N GLY A 292 -0.88 -5.34 19.04
CA GLY A 292 -1.20 -5.06 20.44
C GLY A 292 -0.01 -5.07 21.41
N SER A 293 0.89 -4.08 21.28
CA SER A 293 1.72 -3.44 22.34
C SER A 293 2.80 -2.60 21.64
N ILE A 294 2.46 -1.40 21.17
CA ILE A 294 3.47 -0.40 20.78
C ILE A 294 4.04 0.15 22.08
N SER A 295 5.36 0.19 22.23
CA SER A 295 5.98 0.77 23.41
C SER A 295 5.79 2.30 23.42
N TYR A 296 5.62 2.88 24.60
CA TYR A 296 5.46 4.34 24.78
C TYR A 296 6.62 5.15 24.15
N SER A 297 7.82 4.55 24.09
CA SER A 297 9.00 5.12 23.43
C SER A 297 8.90 5.19 21.90
N GLU A 298 8.25 4.21 21.25
CA GLU A 298 8.04 4.22 19.80
C GLU A 298 7.02 5.30 19.41
N LEU A 299 5.97 5.49 20.23
CA LEU A 299 5.00 6.57 20.09
C LEU A 299 5.67 7.96 20.19
N GLN A 300 6.63 8.13 21.11
CA GLN A 300 7.37 9.38 21.24
C GLN A 300 8.26 9.68 20.02
N SER A 301 8.90 8.65 19.43
CA SER A 301 9.76 8.82 18.25
C SER A 301 8.97 9.21 16.98
N LEU A 302 7.76 8.68 16.83
CA LEU A 302 6.86 8.97 15.70
C LEU A 302 6.17 10.34 15.85
N ALA A 303 5.84 10.74 17.08
CA ALA A 303 5.27 12.06 17.37
C ALA A 303 6.30 13.20 17.18
N SER A 304 7.59 12.94 17.42
CA SER A 304 8.65 13.93 17.20
C SER A 304 9.02 14.18 15.73
N ALA A 305 8.52 13.37 14.79
CA ALA A 305 8.90 13.44 13.37
C ALA A 305 7.86 14.14 12.46
N THR A 306 6.70 14.56 12.97
CA THR A 306 5.54 14.98 12.15
C THR A 306 5.11 16.44 12.32
N ALA A 307 5.89 17.26 13.02
CA ALA A 307 5.53 18.66 13.26
C ALA A 307 6.04 19.64 12.19
N THR A 308 5.65 19.49 10.92
CA THR A 308 5.62 20.61 9.95
C THR A 308 4.77 20.24 8.72
N SER A 309 3.52 20.72 8.65
CA SER A 309 2.72 20.87 7.40
C SER A 309 1.23 21.17 7.67
N VAL A 310 0.88 21.87 8.75
CA VAL A 310 -0.45 22.49 8.83
C VAL A 310 -0.27 23.91 8.31
N PRO A 311 -1.03 24.36 7.29
CA PRO A 311 -1.02 25.76 6.90
C PRO A 311 -1.34 26.61 8.12
N THR A 312 -0.41 27.47 8.48
CA THR A 312 -0.53 28.42 9.57
C THR A 312 -1.75 29.32 9.35
N GLU A 313 -2.31 29.89 10.42
CA GLU A 313 -3.37 30.91 10.30
C GLU A 313 -2.96 32.07 9.36
N ALA A 314 -1.66 32.32 9.24
CA ALA A 314 -1.09 33.29 8.32
C ALA A 314 -1.22 32.87 6.85
N GLU A 315 -1.00 31.59 6.52
CA GLU A 315 -1.14 31.06 5.14
C GLU A 315 -2.61 31.04 4.69
N ASN A 316 -3.53 30.69 5.58
CA ASN A 316 -4.98 30.76 5.30
C ASN A 316 -5.47 32.22 5.11
N LYS A 317 -4.88 33.16 5.86
CA LYS A 317 -5.18 34.58 5.72
C LYS A 317 -4.67 35.13 4.38
N ALA A 318 -3.44 34.79 3.99
CA ALA A 318 -2.84 35.24 2.73
C ALA A 318 -3.64 34.76 1.51
N GLN A 319 -4.09 33.49 1.51
CA GLN A 319 -4.91 32.95 0.41
C GLN A 319 -6.31 33.56 0.35
N LYS A 320 -6.90 33.92 1.50
CA LYS A 320 -8.16 34.65 1.53
C LYS A 320 -8.04 36.05 0.93
N GLU A 321 -6.93 36.74 1.20
CA GLU A 321 -6.63 38.04 0.61
C GLU A 321 -6.40 37.95 -0.91
N GLU A 322 -5.72 36.90 -1.38
CA GLU A 322 -5.52 36.62 -2.80
C GLU A 322 -6.83 36.33 -3.56
N LEU A 323 -7.74 35.54 -2.97
CA LEU A 323 -9.06 35.26 -3.54
C LEU A 323 -9.92 36.52 -3.68
N GLU A 324 -9.90 37.41 -2.69
CA GLU A 324 -10.61 38.69 -2.74
C GLU A 324 -10.02 39.64 -3.79
N ASP A 325 -8.69 39.67 -3.95
CA ASP A 325 -8.03 40.45 -5.01
C ASP A 325 -8.41 39.95 -6.42
N LEU A 326 -8.47 38.62 -6.63
CA LEU A 326 -8.92 38.03 -7.89
C LEU A 326 -10.39 38.37 -8.19
N LYS A 327 -11.28 38.32 -7.19
CA LYS A 327 -12.69 38.71 -7.34
C LYS A 327 -12.85 40.18 -7.70
N LYS A 328 -12.04 41.04 -7.10
CA LYS A 328 -12.01 42.47 -7.41
C LYS A 328 -11.54 42.72 -8.85
N LYS A 329 -10.44 42.08 -9.27
CA LYS A 329 -9.94 42.14 -10.66
C LYS A 329 -10.98 41.67 -11.67
N LEU A 330 -11.74 40.62 -11.35
CA LEU A 330 -12.83 40.16 -12.22
C LEU A 330 -13.94 41.21 -12.36
N ALA A 331 -14.34 41.87 -11.27
CA ALA A 331 -15.37 42.90 -11.28
C ALA A 331 -14.95 44.13 -12.11
N GLU A 332 -13.73 44.64 -11.89
CA GLU A 332 -13.16 45.77 -12.64
C GLU A 332 -13.10 45.46 -14.14
N LYS A 333 -12.71 44.24 -14.50
CA LYS A 333 -12.58 43.81 -15.89
C LYS A 333 -13.93 43.66 -16.58
N LYS A 334 -14.95 43.11 -15.89
CA LYS A 334 -16.34 43.08 -16.38
C LYS A 334 -16.90 44.47 -16.63
N GLU A 335 -16.59 45.43 -15.76
CA GLU A 335 -17.00 46.83 -15.93
C GLU A 335 -16.31 47.49 -17.14
N GLN A 336 -15.01 47.26 -17.33
CA GLN A 336 -14.27 47.73 -18.51
C GLN A 336 -14.83 47.16 -19.82
N THR A 337 -15.11 45.85 -19.87
CA THR A 337 -15.72 45.20 -21.03
C THR A 337 -17.12 45.79 -21.33
N SER A 338 -17.93 46.05 -20.30
CA SER A 338 -19.25 46.67 -20.46
C SER A 338 -19.18 48.11 -21.01
N LYS A 339 -18.20 48.91 -20.57
CA LYS A 339 -17.97 50.27 -21.10
C LYS A 339 -17.50 50.26 -22.55
N GLN A 340 -16.64 49.31 -22.93
CA GLN A 340 -16.22 49.13 -24.34
C GLN A 340 -17.39 48.72 -25.25
N LEU A 341 -18.31 47.89 -24.76
CA LEU A 341 -19.56 47.53 -25.45
C LEU A 341 -20.46 48.74 -25.69
N ALA A 342 -20.55 49.67 -24.73
CA ALA A 342 -21.34 50.89 -24.87
C ALA A 342 -20.75 51.88 -25.89
N SER A 343 -19.41 51.99 -25.99
CA SER A 343 -18.75 52.84 -26.99
C SER A 343 -18.80 52.29 -28.43
N ALA A 344 -19.17 51.01 -28.60
CA ALA A 344 -19.21 50.33 -29.90
C ALA A 344 -20.36 50.81 -30.80
N SER A 345 -21.41 51.42 -30.23
CA SER A 345 -22.59 51.90 -30.97
C SER A 345 -22.32 53.12 -31.85
N ASP A 346 -21.26 53.88 -31.55
CA ASP A 346 -20.94 55.15 -32.21
C ASP A 346 -19.92 54.99 -33.36
N ILE A 347 -19.39 53.78 -33.56
CA ILE A 347 -18.42 53.48 -34.61
C ILE A 347 -19.15 53.32 -35.95
N THR A 348 -18.69 54.01 -37.00
CA THR A 348 -19.30 53.96 -38.34
C THR A 348 -18.47 53.16 -39.35
N SER A 349 -17.16 52.99 -39.12
CA SER A 349 -16.28 52.24 -40.01
C SER A 349 -16.38 50.72 -39.78
N LYS A 350 -16.27 49.94 -40.86
CA LYS A 350 -16.40 48.48 -40.83
C LYS A 350 -15.16 47.80 -40.23
N GLU A 351 -13.97 48.31 -40.53
CA GLU A 351 -12.69 47.75 -40.06
C GLU A 351 -12.50 47.94 -38.55
N GLU A 352 -12.87 49.11 -37.99
CA GLU A 352 -12.79 49.33 -36.54
C GLU A 352 -13.81 48.46 -35.77
N LYS A 353 -14.96 48.16 -36.37
CA LYS A 353 -15.94 47.22 -35.81
C LYS A 353 -15.44 45.78 -35.77
N GLU A 354 -14.73 45.32 -36.79
CA GLU A 354 -14.16 43.97 -36.82
C GLU A 354 -13.02 43.81 -35.82
N LYS A 355 -12.12 44.80 -35.74
CA LYS A 355 -11.04 44.81 -34.75
C LYS A 355 -11.58 44.80 -33.31
N LEU A 356 -12.61 45.59 -33.04
CA LEU A 356 -13.26 45.62 -31.72
C LEU A 356 -13.91 44.27 -31.36
N LYS A 357 -14.51 43.55 -32.33
CA LYS A 357 -15.07 42.21 -32.08
C LYS A 357 -13.99 41.18 -31.75
N GLU A 358 -12.83 41.26 -32.39
CA GLU A 358 -11.71 40.37 -32.12
C GLU A 358 -11.11 40.63 -30.73
N ASP A 359 -10.93 41.90 -30.36
CA ASP A 359 -10.46 42.29 -29.04
C ASP A 359 -11.46 41.88 -27.94
N GLN A 360 -12.77 42.00 -28.21
CA GLN A 360 -13.84 41.52 -27.32
C GLN A 360 -13.81 39.99 -27.13
N ALA A 361 -13.55 39.22 -28.19
CA ALA A 361 -13.45 37.77 -28.10
C ALA A 361 -12.28 37.34 -27.21
N LYS A 362 -11.11 37.97 -27.37
CA LYS A 362 -9.91 37.74 -26.55
C LYS A 362 -10.15 38.13 -25.09
N GLU A 363 -10.85 39.23 -24.84
CA GLU A 363 -11.15 39.70 -23.49
C GLU A 363 -12.18 38.79 -22.78
N ASN A 364 -13.19 38.31 -23.50
CA ASN A 364 -14.16 37.32 -22.99
C ASN A 364 -13.51 35.98 -22.65
N GLU A 365 -12.51 35.55 -23.43
CA GLU A 365 -11.73 34.35 -23.13
C GLU A 365 -10.89 34.54 -21.84
N ARG A 366 -10.27 35.70 -21.67
CA ARG A 366 -9.54 36.06 -20.44
C ARG A 366 -10.46 36.13 -19.21
N LEU A 367 -11.70 36.59 -19.37
CA LEU A 367 -12.70 36.59 -18.29
C LEU A 367 -13.07 35.16 -17.88
N LYS A 368 -13.27 34.24 -18.85
CA LYS A 368 -13.53 32.83 -18.56
C LYS A 368 -12.38 32.16 -17.79
N LEU A 369 -11.13 32.46 -18.16
CA LEU A 369 -9.96 31.93 -17.47
C LEU A 369 -9.88 32.43 -16.02
N LEU A 370 -10.17 33.72 -15.80
CA LEU A 370 -10.18 34.32 -14.46
C LEU A 370 -11.31 33.78 -13.58
N GLU A 371 -12.50 33.53 -14.15
CA GLU A 371 -13.62 32.86 -13.45
C GLU A 371 -13.26 31.43 -13.04
N ALA A 372 -12.54 30.69 -13.90
CA ALA A 372 -12.06 29.35 -13.59
C ALA A 372 -11.02 29.36 -12.44
N GLN A 373 -10.10 30.33 -12.44
CA GLN A 373 -9.11 30.51 -11.37
C GLN A 373 -9.78 30.82 -10.03
N ILE A 374 -10.80 31.69 -10.01
CA ILE A 374 -11.57 31.99 -8.79
C ILE A 374 -12.28 30.74 -8.27
N LYS A 375 -12.93 29.97 -9.16
CA LYS A 375 -13.62 28.72 -8.77
C LYS A 375 -12.65 27.68 -8.21
N GLN A 376 -11.44 27.60 -8.76
CA GLN A 376 -10.38 26.73 -8.24
C GLN A 376 -9.92 27.16 -6.84
N GLN A 377 -9.66 28.46 -6.64
CA GLN A 377 -9.27 29.02 -5.34
C GLN A 377 -10.38 28.86 -4.28
N GLU A 378 -11.66 28.98 -4.66
CA GLU A 378 -12.80 28.70 -3.77
C GLU A 378 -12.84 27.23 -3.32
N GLN A 379 -12.55 26.30 -4.22
CA GLN A 379 -12.50 24.88 -3.89
C GLN A 379 -11.36 24.57 -2.91
N ILE A 380 -10.17 25.13 -3.14
CA ILE A 380 -9.01 24.99 -2.25
C ILE A 380 -9.34 25.48 -0.84
N LYS A 381 -10.00 26.64 -0.74
CA LYS A 381 -10.44 27.20 0.55
C LYS A 381 -11.41 26.25 1.28
N ILE A 382 -12.41 25.70 0.58
CA ILE A 382 -13.39 24.76 1.18
C ILE A 382 -12.67 23.52 1.72
N GLU A 383 -11.68 23.02 1.00
CA GLU A 383 -10.94 21.81 1.34
C GLU A 383 -10.02 22.04 2.56
N GLN A 384 -9.40 23.21 2.65
CA GLN A 384 -8.62 23.63 3.82
C GLN A 384 -9.47 23.86 5.07
N GLU A 385 -10.64 24.48 4.95
CA GLU A 385 -11.57 24.66 6.06
C GLU A 385 -12.05 23.31 6.61
N LYS A 386 -12.29 22.32 5.72
CA LYS A 386 -12.59 20.93 6.11
C LYS A 386 -11.41 20.27 6.82
N ALA A 387 -10.17 20.48 6.35
CA ALA A 387 -8.97 19.96 6.99
C ALA A 387 -8.75 20.54 8.39
N LEU A 388 -8.94 21.84 8.57
CA LEU A 388 -8.85 22.50 9.87
C LEU A 388 -9.94 22.02 10.85
N ALA A 389 -11.17 21.81 10.35
CA ALA A 389 -12.24 21.24 11.16
C ALA A 389 -11.95 19.79 11.57
N ALA A 390 -11.37 18.99 10.67
CA ALA A 390 -10.94 17.63 10.98
C ALA A 390 -9.82 17.59 12.03
N GLN A 391 -8.87 18.53 11.97
CA GLN A 391 -7.82 18.69 12.97
C GLN A 391 -8.41 19.00 14.36
N LYS A 392 -9.29 20.01 14.46
CA LYS A 392 -9.94 20.37 15.73
C LYS A 392 -10.71 19.18 16.32
N ARG A 393 -11.39 18.42 15.46
CA ARG A 393 -12.10 17.19 15.86
C ARG A 393 -11.15 16.09 16.33
N ALA A 394 -9.99 15.93 15.69
CA ALA A 394 -8.96 14.98 16.12
C ALA A 394 -8.35 15.36 17.47
N GLU A 395 -8.07 16.64 17.70
CA GLU A 395 -7.59 17.18 18.98
C GLU A 395 -8.63 16.99 20.10
N GLU A 396 -9.92 17.13 19.81
CA GLU A 396 -10.99 16.83 20.76
C GLU A 396 -11.09 15.33 21.09
N ILE A 397 -10.96 14.46 20.08
CA ILE A 397 -10.94 13.00 20.28
C ILE A 397 -9.72 12.60 21.12
N GLU A 398 -8.56 13.23 20.90
CA GLU A 398 -7.35 12.98 21.67
C GLU A 398 -7.49 13.46 23.12
N LYS A 399 -8.08 14.64 23.36
CA LYS A 399 -8.41 15.12 24.72
C LYS A 399 -9.38 14.18 25.44
N GLN A 400 -10.37 13.62 24.73
CA GLN A 400 -11.31 12.65 25.28
C GLN A 400 -10.63 11.30 25.59
N LYS A 401 -9.72 10.83 24.73
CA LYS A 401 -8.93 9.61 24.96
C LYS A 401 -7.93 9.77 26.11
N ALA A 402 -7.29 10.92 26.24
CA ALA A 402 -6.39 11.23 27.36
C ALA A 402 -7.16 11.25 28.70
N ALA A 403 -8.37 11.83 28.73
CA ALA A 403 -9.24 11.78 29.91
C ALA A 403 -9.68 10.34 30.27
N ALA A 404 -9.93 9.49 29.27
CA ALA A 404 -10.26 8.08 29.46
C ALA A 404 -9.05 7.25 29.95
N ALA A 405 -7.84 7.54 29.47
CA ALA A 405 -6.60 6.86 29.86
C ALA A 405 -6.20 7.15 31.32
N VAL A 406 -6.36 8.40 31.79
CA VAL A 406 -6.16 8.78 33.20
C VAL A 406 -7.12 8.03 34.14
N THR A 407 -8.28 7.62 33.63
CA THR A 407 -9.27 6.83 34.39
C THR A 407 -8.90 5.33 34.43
N ALA A 408 -8.17 4.83 33.42
CA ALA A 408 -7.76 3.44 33.28
C ALA A 408 -6.44 3.09 34.00
N GLU A 409 -5.50 4.04 34.12
CA GLU A 409 -4.18 3.84 34.76
C GLU A 409 -4.24 3.56 36.28
N LYS A 410 -5.40 3.70 36.93
CA LYS A 410 -5.52 3.43 38.37
C LYS A 410 -5.65 1.94 38.72
N LYS A 411 -5.65 1.02 37.74
CA LYS A 411 -6.08 -0.37 37.99
C LYS A 411 -5.06 -1.48 37.81
N GLU A 412 -3.95 -1.31 37.11
CA GLU A 412 -3.02 -2.44 36.89
C GLU A 412 -1.55 -2.00 36.96
N THR A 413 -0.94 -2.20 38.12
CA THR A 413 0.52 -2.28 38.27
C THR A 413 0.84 -3.63 38.92
N THR A 414 1.61 -4.48 38.23
CA THR A 414 2.68 -5.34 38.79
C THR A 414 3.35 -6.20 37.71
N SER A 415 4.67 -5.99 37.53
CA SER A 415 5.78 -6.98 37.32
C SER A 415 5.73 -7.97 36.13
N THR A 416 6.79 -8.36 35.41
CA THR A 416 8.26 -8.21 35.54
C THR A 416 8.97 -8.65 34.23
N SER A 417 10.23 -8.26 34.10
CA SER A 417 11.21 -8.36 32.99
C SER A 417 11.48 -9.74 32.35
N ALA A 418 11.75 -9.72 31.04
CA ALA A 418 12.27 -10.85 30.24
C ALA A 418 13.81 -10.84 30.12
N PRO A 419 14.50 -12.00 30.11
CA PRO A 419 15.91 -12.11 29.71
C PRO A 419 16.08 -12.44 28.22
N SER A 420 17.09 -11.83 27.61
CA SER A 420 17.54 -12.00 26.22
C SER A 420 18.38 -13.27 26.05
N PHE A 421 18.16 -14.02 24.96
CA PHE A 421 19.05 -15.08 24.49
C PHE A 421 19.22 -15.04 22.96
N ILE A 422 20.46 -15.21 22.51
CA ILE A 422 20.91 -15.28 21.10
C ILE A 422 20.83 -16.76 20.64
N PRO A 423 20.14 -17.12 19.55
CA PRO A 423 20.16 -18.49 19.04
C PRO A 423 21.28 -18.74 18.02
N THR A 424 22.09 -19.75 18.30
CA THR A 424 23.09 -20.35 17.42
C THR A 424 22.43 -21.10 16.26
N LYS A 425 23.00 -20.91 15.06
CA LYS A 425 22.83 -21.62 13.77
C LYS A 425 22.25 -23.07 13.91
N MET A 426 21.05 -23.32 13.40
CA MET A 426 20.46 -24.67 13.33
C MET A 426 21.23 -25.54 12.32
N ALA A 427 21.66 -26.71 12.75
CA ALA A 427 22.37 -27.71 11.96
C ALA A 427 21.43 -28.35 10.93
N ASN A 428 21.92 -28.47 9.69
CA ASN A 428 21.29 -29.27 8.64
C ASN A 428 21.71 -30.73 8.85
N GLU A 429 20.73 -31.65 8.87
CA GLU A 429 20.82 -33.11 9.08
C GLU A 429 20.80 -33.58 10.57
N LEU A 430 19.75 -34.36 10.92
CA LEU A 430 19.64 -35.07 12.21
C LEU A 430 20.02 -36.54 12.05
N ASP A 431 20.63 -37.08 13.09
CA ASP A 431 20.96 -38.51 13.22
C ASP A 431 19.71 -39.32 13.60
N ASN A 432 18.84 -38.76 14.45
CA ASN A 432 17.53 -39.35 14.76
C ASN A 432 16.46 -38.27 14.99
N ASN A 433 15.22 -38.60 14.65
CA ASN A 433 14.06 -37.75 14.91
C ASN A 433 13.49 -38.03 16.30
N PRO A 434 12.95 -37.03 17.02
CA PRO A 434 12.27 -37.23 18.29
C PRO A 434 11.09 -38.20 18.17
N LYS A 435 11.01 -39.17 19.10
CA LYS A 435 9.95 -40.19 19.14
C LYS A 435 9.33 -40.27 20.53
N PRO A 436 8.00 -40.37 20.68
CA PRO A 436 7.36 -40.44 21.99
C PRO A 436 7.67 -41.78 22.67
N ILE A 437 8.24 -41.72 23.87
CA ILE A 437 8.59 -42.88 24.71
C ILE A 437 7.61 -43.07 25.89
N GLN A 438 6.92 -42.01 26.30
CA GLN A 438 5.84 -42.07 27.28
C GLN A 438 4.65 -41.25 26.79
N LYS A 439 3.46 -41.86 26.77
CA LYS A 439 2.23 -41.25 26.29
C LYS A 439 1.19 -41.19 27.40
N VAL A 440 0.57 -40.03 27.55
CA VAL A 440 -0.66 -39.84 28.32
C VAL A 440 -1.83 -39.78 27.34
N ASN A 441 -2.88 -40.55 27.58
CA ASN A 441 -4.06 -40.55 26.71
C ASN A 441 -4.90 -39.28 26.97
N PRO A 442 -5.51 -38.69 25.93
CA PRO A 442 -6.45 -37.58 26.08
C PRO A 442 -7.77 -38.05 26.71
N VAL A 443 -8.48 -37.15 27.38
CA VAL A 443 -9.81 -37.41 27.98
C VAL A 443 -10.91 -36.78 27.13
N MET A 444 -11.62 -37.58 26.32
CA MET A 444 -12.67 -37.07 25.44
C MET A 444 -13.71 -36.21 26.20
N PRO A 445 -13.91 -34.93 25.82
CA PRO A 445 -14.87 -34.06 26.49
C PRO A 445 -16.31 -34.57 26.37
N ASP A 446 -17.14 -34.31 27.39
CA ASP A 446 -18.49 -34.91 27.52
C ASP A 446 -19.43 -34.63 26.35
N LEU A 447 -19.39 -33.40 25.80
CA LEU A 447 -20.27 -33.00 24.68
C LEU A 447 -19.91 -33.75 23.38
N PRO A 448 -18.65 -33.71 22.88
CA PRO A 448 -18.20 -34.55 21.77
C PRO A 448 -18.44 -36.05 21.99
N LYS A 449 -18.23 -36.54 23.22
CA LYS A 449 -18.43 -37.94 23.60
C LYS A 449 -19.90 -38.36 23.50
N LYS A 450 -20.83 -37.53 23.99
CA LYS A 450 -22.29 -37.74 23.83
C LYS A 450 -22.72 -37.67 22.37
N ALA A 451 -22.10 -36.79 21.59
CA ALA A 451 -22.30 -36.66 20.15
C ALA A 451 -21.63 -37.78 19.31
N LYS A 452 -20.93 -38.74 19.96
CA LYS A 452 -20.23 -39.87 19.34
C LYS A 452 -19.17 -39.45 18.30
N VAL A 453 -18.55 -38.29 18.50
CA VAL A 453 -17.45 -37.82 17.66
C VAL A 453 -16.20 -38.59 18.03
N ASN A 454 -15.60 -39.26 17.05
CA ASN A 454 -14.34 -40.00 17.20
C ASN A 454 -13.42 -39.67 16.03
N GLY A 455 -12.11 -39.71 16.25
CA GLY A 455 -11.15 -39.45 15.19
C GLY A 455 -9.75 -39.18 15.72
N THR A 456 -8.90 -38.62 14.85
CA THR A 456 -7.51 -38.33 15.18
C THR A 456 -7.21 -36.84 15.04
N VAL A 457 -6.48 -36.29 16.00
CA VAL A 457 -5.87 -34.96 15.91
C VAL A 457 -4.37 -35.15 15.62
N SER A 458 -3.82 -34.48 14.61
CA SER A 458 -2.37 -34.42 14.42
C SER A 458 -1.82 -33.15 15.04
N LEU A 459 -0.76 -33.29 15.83
CA LEU A 459 -0.08 -32.21 16.51
C LEU A 459 1.38 -32.11 16.04
N ARG A 460 1.84 -30.91 15.73
CA ARG A 460 3.25 -30.58 15.52
C ARG A 460 3.85 -30.14 16.85
N VAL A 461 4.90 -30.81 17.30
CA VAL A 461 5.47 -30.67 18.65
C VAL A 461 6.95 -30.32 18.54
N LEU A 462 7.38 -29.24 19.19
CA LEU A 462 8.79 -28.92 19.40
C LEU A 462 9.26 -29.69 20.62
N VAL A 463 10.07 -30.70 20.38
CA VAL A 463 10.69 -31.47 21.45
C VAL A 463 11.97 -30.77 21.87
N GLY A 464 12.06 -30.39 23.14
CA GLY A 464 13.26 -29.80 23.73
C GLY A 464 14.43 -30.79 23.75
N ALA A 465 15.64 -30.27 23.97
CA ALA A 465 16.85 -31.09 24.11
C ALA A 465 16.82 -32.05 25.34
N ASN A 466 15.79 -31.92 26.18
CA ASN A 466 15.50 -32.76 27.36
C ASN A 466 14.36 -33.76 27.11
N GLY A 467 13.82 -33.85 25.89
CA GLY A 467 12.72 -34.77 25.55
C GLY A 467 11.34 -34.29 25.98
N VAL A 468 11.22 -33.06 26.51
CA VAL A 468 9.94 -32.48 26.94
C VAL A 468 9.36 -31.59 25.83
N PRO A 469 8.05 -31.66 25.56
CA PRO A 469 7.39 -30.73 24.65
C PRO A 469 7.48 -29.29 25.15
N GLU A 470 8.02 -28.40 24.32
CA GLU A 470 8.10 -26.96 24.62
C GLU A 470 6.98 -26.18 23.91
N GLU A 471 6.69 -26.52 22.66
CA GLU A 471 5.62 -25.92 21.86
C GLU A 471 4.79 -27.00 21.16
N ILE A 472 3.47 -26.80 21.07
CA ILE A 472 2.54 -27.76 20.46
C ILE A 472 1.50 -26.99 19.64
N TYR A 473 1.34 -27.37 18.37
CA TYR A 473 0.37 -26.81 17.44
C TYR A 473 -0.51 -27.91 16.85
N VAL A 474 -1.77 -27.61 16.59
CA VAL A 474 -2.66 -28.51 15.85
C VAL A 474 -2.34 -28.40 14.36
N SER A 475 -1.94 -29.49 13.73
CA SER A 475 -1.66 -29.57 12.29
C SER A 475 -2.78 -30.26 11.50
N LYS A 476 -3.67 -31.01 12.18
CA LYS A 476 -4.87 -31.58 11.57
C LYS A 476 -5.95 -31.79 12.62
N LYS A 477 -7.13 -31.23 12.38
CA LYS A 477 -8.33 -31.38 13.22
C LYS A 477 -9.12 -32.64 12.82
N ILE A 478 -10.08 -33.04 13.67
CA ILE A 478 -11.03 -34.13 13.32
C ILE A 478 -12.01 -33.66 12.24
N GLY A 479 -12.31 -32.37 12.18
CA GLY A 479 -13.15 -31.76 11.14
C GLY A 479 -14.62 -31.65 11.56
N ASN A 480 -14.88 -31.54 12.87
CA ASN A 480 -16.22 -31.24 13.39
C ASN A 480 -16.22 -29.82 13.97
N LYS A 481 -16.79 -28.86 13.22
CA LYS A 481 -16.75 -27.43 13.54
C LYS A 481 -17.29 -27.09 14.94
N ASP A 482 -18.29 -27.83 15.41
CA ASP A 482 -18.93 -27.56 16.71
C ASP A 482 -18.09 -28.02 17.90
N PHE A 483 -17.14 -28.94 17.68
CA PHE A 483 -16.43 -29.66 18.74
C PHE A 483 -14.90 -29.63 18.62
N ASP A 484 -14.35 -29.22 17.48
CA ASP A 484 -12.92 -29.27 17.20
C ASP A 484 -12.09 -28.55 18.25
N GLN A 485 -12.52 -27.38 18.73
CA GLN A 485 -11.78 -26.64 19.78
C GLN A 485 -11.64 -27.47 21.06
N MET A 486 -12.74 -28.01 21.57
CA MET A 486 -12.75 -28.81 22.81
C MET A 486 -11.89 -30.07 22.68
N ILE A 487 -11.93 -30.71 21.51
CA ILE A 487 -11.16 -31.92 21.20
C ILE A 487 -9.67 -31.60 21.09
N ASN A 488 -9.33 -30.50 20.41
CA ASN A 488 -7.96 -30.07 20.20
C ASN A 488 -7.28 -29.67 21.52
N ASP A 489 -7.99 -28.94 22.39
CA ASP A 489 -7.49 -28.50 23.69
C ASP A 489 -7.09 -29.70 24.55
N GLU A 490 -7.91 -30.75 24.55
CA GLU A 490 -7.61 -31.98 25.27
C GLU A 490 -6.45 -32.77 24.65
N ALA A 491 -6.39 -32.86 23.31
CA ALA A 491 -5.26 -33.50 22.64
C ALA A 491 -3.93 -32.81 22.98
N ILE A 492 -3.92 -31.48 23.03
CA ILE A 492 -2.77 -30.68 23.47
C ILE A 492 -2.46 -30.95 24.95
N ALA A 493 -3.46 -30.95 25.83
CA ALA A 493 -3.28 -31.20 27.26
C ALA A 493 -2.66 -32.58 27.55
N ALA A 494 -3.01 -33.58 26.74
CA ALA A 494 -2.41 -34.90 26.78
C ALA A 494 -0.95 -34.90 26.32
N VAL A 495 -0.66 -34.30 25.14
CA VAL A 495 0.70 -34.28 24.57
C VAL A 495 1.67 -33.43 25.39
N LYS A 496 1.21 -32.39 26.09
CA LYS A 496 2.04 -31.65 27.07
C LYS A 496 2.63 -32.53 28.17
N LYS A 497 2.02 -33.70 28.43
CA LYS A 497 2.45 -34.67 29.44
C LYS A 497 3.22 -35.86 28.83
N TRP A 498 3.49 -35.84 27.53
CA TRP A 498 4.29 -36.87 26.87
C TRP A 498 5.78 -36.64 27.12
N VAL A 499 6.55 -37.72 27.06
CA VAL A 499 8.01 -37.67 27.06
C VAL A 499 8.52 -38.27 25.76
N PHE A 500 9.50 -37.64 25.15
CA PHE A 500 10.10 -38.01 23.88
C PHE A 500 11.56 -38.42 24.07
N GLU A 501 12.00 -39.40 23.27
CA GLU A 501 13.40 -39.51 22.89
C GLU A 501 13.80 -38.21 22.18
N THR A 502 14.90 -37.59 22.60
CA THR A 502 15.35 -36.31 22.03
C THR A 502 15.97 -36.51 20.65
N GLY A 503 15.83 -35.53 19.76
CA GLY A 503 16.51 -35.54 18.46
C GLY A 503 18.01 -35.27 18.62
N LEU A 504 18.83 -35.99 17.87
CA LEU A 504 20.28 -35.86 17.87
C LEU A 504 20.76 -35.28 16.54
N SER A 505 21.75 -34.39 16.60
CA SER A 505 22.54 -33.95 15.45
C SER A 505 24.01 -34.01 15.84
N ASN A 506 24.82 -34.76 15.08
CA ASN A 506 26.21 -35.08 15.42
C ASN A 506 26.38 -35.67 16.83
N GLY A 507 25.46 -36.55 17.24
CA GLY A 507 25.43 -37.17 18.56
C GLY A 507 25.06 -36.23 19.73
N GLN A 508 24.69 -34.98 19.46
CA GLN A 508 24.29 -34.00 20.48
C GLN A 508 22.77 -33.78 20.50
N PRO A 509 22.13 -33.69 21.69
CA PRO A 509 20.72 -33.36 21.82
C PRO A 509 20.39 -31.98 21.25
N VAL A 510 19.44 -31.92 20.32
CA VAL A 510 18.95 -30.69 19.68
C VAL A 510 17.43 -30.59 19.79
N LYS A 511 16.93 -29.36 19.82
CA LYS A 511 15.49 -29.11 19.73
C LYS A 511 15.01 -29.41 18.31
N TYR A 512 13.92 -30.16 18.16
CA TYR A 512 13.43 -30.50 16.83
C TYR A 512 11.91 -30.65 16.76
N TRP A 513 11.36 -30.32 15.60
CA TRP A 513 9.94 -30.42 15.31
C TRP A 513 9.58 -31.84 14.85
N THR A 514 8.61 -32.47 15.53
CA THR A 514 8.05 -33.77 15.12
C THR A 514 6.53 -33.66 14.99
N VAL A 515 5.90 -34.59 14.28
CA VAL A 515 4.43 -34.67 14.14
C VAL A 515 3.96 -35.95 14.82
N VAL A 516 2.96 -35.82 15.70
CA VAL A 516 2.34 -36.93 16.40
C VAL A 516 0.84 -36.97 16.13
N THR A 517 0.28 -38.17 16.05
CA THR A 517 -1.15 -38.39 15.91
C THR A 517 -1.73 -38.85 17.24
N VAL A 518 -2.77 -38.16 17.70
CA VAL A 518 -3.51 -38.45 18.94
C VAL A 518 -4.90 -38.99 18.59
N LEU A 519 -5.24 -40.15 19.13
CA LEU A 519 -6.56 -40.76 18.96
C LEU A 519 -7.52 -40.24 20.04
N MET A 520 -8.66 -39.71 19.61
CA MET A 520 -9.73 -39.19 20.46
C MET A 520 -10.92 -40.17 20.41
N LYS A 521 -11.27 -40.77 21.55
CA LYS A 521 -12.31 -41.80 21.69
C LYS A 521 -12.95 -41.81 23.07
#